data_AF-A0A3B9RXG7-F1
#
_entry.id   AF-A0A3B9RXG7-F1
#
_cell.length_a   1.000
_cell.length_b   1.000
_cell.length_c   1.000
_cell.angle_alpha   90.00
_cell.angle_beta   90.00
_cell.angle_gamma   90.00
#
_symmetry.space_group_name_H-M   'P 1'
#
loop_
_entity.id
_entity.type
_entity.pdbx_description
1 polymer ?
#
loop_
_entity_poly.entity_id
_entity_poly.type
_entity_poly.pdbx_seq_one_letter_code
_entity_poly.pdbx_strand_id
1 'polypeptide(L)'
;NIVYNVANILLFNVEHILVIALGAMLVVRHQFSMGMLMAFLAYRQSLVNKSSSFIQKFFDYKLLTVQLERVADILLHTPEKSQKTLLVANHAFKGELSVQNLSFSYQPEEPLLIKHLSFHIKPGEKVAITGASGTGKTTLLKIILGLLPPSSGQILIDNIPLATLGLSHYRQHIAAVMQDDTLVSGSILDNIVFLDDQVDLTRVLEVSRIAQLHDAVLAMPMGYETMIGDLGSALSGGQKQRLMIARALYKNPKILFFDEATSHLDVATEQKLNQALKQLCITQFIIAHREASIKMADRIIHIED
;
A
#
# COMPACT_ATOMS: atom_id res chain seq x y z
N ASN A 1 -6.38 -37.50 -15.86
CA ASN A 1 -4.91 -37.72 -15.90
C ASN A 1 -4.42 -39.10 -15.44
N ILE A 2 -5.19 -39.91 -14.69
CA ILE A 2 -4.74 -41.26 -14.28
C ILE A 2 -4.66 -42.21 -15.48
N VAL A 3 -5.67 -42.21 -16.37
CA VAL A 3 -5.70 -43.07 -17.57
C VAL A 3 -4.53 -42.78 -18.52
N TYR A 4 -4.18 -41.50 -18.71
CA TYR A 4 -3.03 -41.09 -19.53
C TYR A 4 -1.69 -41.57 -18.95
N ASN A 5 -1.51 -41.43 -17.63
CA ASN A 5 -0.30 -41.91 -16.96
C ASN A 5 -0.19 -43.44 -17.01
N VAL A 6 -1.29 -44.16 -16.79
CA VAL A 6 -1.32 -45.63 -16.88
C VAL A 6 -1.01 -46.10 -18.30
N ALA A 7 -1.58 -45.46 -19.33
CA ALA A 7 -1.32 -45.78 -20.72
C ALA A 7 0.15 -45.55 -21.11
N ASN A 8 0.74 -44.42 -20.70
CA ASN A 8 2.15 -44.13 -20.96
C ASN A 8 3.08 -45.14 -20.27
N ILE A 9 2.83 -45.45 -18.99
CA ILE A 9 3.64 -46.42 -18.25
C ILE A 9 3.59 -47.81 -18.91
N LEU A 10 2.41 -48.26 -19.32
CA LEU A 10 2.25 -49.53 -20.03
C LEU A 10 2.98 -49.53 -21.37
N LEU A 11 2.88 -48.46 -22.15
CA LEU A 11 3.55 -48.35 -23.45
C LEU A 11 5.07 -48.42 -23.30
N PHE A 12 5.66 -47.64 -22.38
CA PHE A 12 7.11 -47.65 -22.14
C PHE A 12 7.61 -49.00 -21.61
N ASN A 13 6.83 -49.68 -20.75
CA ASN A 13 7.20 -50.99 -20.24
C ASN A 13 7.14 -52.09 -21.31
N VAL A 14 6.13 -52.08 -22.16
CA VAL A 14 6.01 -53.03 -23.28
C VAL A 14 7.12 -52.80 -24.30
N GLU A 15 7.39 -51.54 -24.65
CA GLU A 15 8.53 -51.17 -25.51
C GLU A 15 9.85 -51.66 -24.91
N HIS A 16 10.05 -51.47 -23.60
CA HIS A 16 11.27 -51.89 -22.91
C HIS A 16 11.50 -53.41 -23.01
N ILE A 17 10.46 -54.20 -22.78
CA ILE A 17 10.50 -55.66 -22.86
C ILE A 17 10.82 -56.11 -24.30
N LEU A 18 10.19 -55.51 -25.30
CA LEU A 18 10.43 -55.81 -26.72
C LEU A 18 11.88 -55.51 -27.12
N VAL A 19 12.42 -54.37 -26.70
CA VAL A 19 13.79 -53.97 -26.99
C VAL A 19 14.79 -54.92 -26.35
N ILE A 20 14.56 -55.36 -25.10
CA ILE A 20 15.42 -56.36 -24.45
C ILE A 20 15.33 -57.70 -25.17
N ALA A 21 14.13 -58.15 -25.54
CA ALA A 21 13.94 -59.44 -26.22
C ALA A 21 14.64 -59.49 -27.59
N LEU A 22 14.52 -58.41 -28.38
CA LEU A 22 15.21 -58.28 -29.67
C LEU A 22 16.72 -58.19 -29.48
N GLY A 23 17.18 -57.39 -28.51
CA GLY A 23 18.61 -57.27 -28.18
C GLY A 23 19.22 -58.60 -27.75
N ALA A 24 18.54 -59.36 -26.90
CA ALA A 24 18.96 -60.69 -26.48
C ALA A 24 19.02 -61.69 -27.66
N MET A 25 18.03 -61.65 -28.57
CA MET A 25 18.04 -62.50 -29.76
C MET A 25 19.24 -62.20 -30.69
N LEU A 26 19.64 -60.92 -30.84
CA LEU A 26 20.81 -60.51 -31.61
C LEU A 26 22.14 -60.95 -30.98
N VAL A 27 22.20 -60.99 -29.65
CA VAL A 27 23.35 -61.54 -28.90
C VAL A 27 23.47 -63.04 -29.10
N VAL A 28 22.34 -63.77 -29.02
CA VAL A 28 22.30 -65.23 -29.26
C VAL A 28 22.72 -65.58 -30.70
N ARG A 29 22.41 -64.72 -31.68
CA ARG A 29 22.85 -64.86 -33.08
C ARG A 29 24.30 -64.41 -33.33
N HIS A 30 25.06 -64.09 -32.27
CA HIS A 30 26.44 -63.57 -32.33
C HIS A 30 26.62 -62.29 -33.17
N GLN A 31 25.55 -61.54 -33.42
CA GLN A 31 25.59 -60.26 -34.16
C GLN A 31 25.86 -59.07 -33.22
N PHE A 32 25.57 -59.22 -31.93
CA PHE A 32 25.78 -58.22 -30.88
C PHE A 32 26.61 -58.81 -29.74
N SER A 33 27.48 -57.99 -29.13
CA SER A 33 28.12 -58.33 -27.87
C SER A 33 27.24 -57.95 -26.68
N MET A 34 27.46 -58.60 -25.54
CA MET A 34 26.76 -58.27 -24.29
C MET A 34 27.02 -56.81 -23.85
N GLY A 35 28.24 -56.31 -24.06
CA GLY A 35 28.60 -54.92 -23.78
C GLY A 35 27.87 -53.91 -24.67
N MET A 36 27.68 -54.23 -25.94
CA MET A 36 26.90 -53.37 -26.87
C MET A 36 25.43 -53.30 -26.47
N LEU A 37 24.83 -54.39 -26.02
CA LEU A 37 23.45 -54.39 -25.53
C LEU A 37 23.29 -53.51 -24.29
N MET A 38 24.20 -53.62 -23.33
CA MET A 38 24.20 -52.78 -22.12
C MET A 38 24.39 -51.30 -22.44
N ALA A 39 25.32 -50.97 -23.34
CA ALA A 39 25.53 -49.60 -23.80
C ALA A 39 24.28 -49.05 -24.52
N PHE A 40 23.66 -49.86 -25.39
CA PHE A 40 22.43 -49.47 -26.09
C PHE A 40 21.27 -49.18 -25.13
N LEU A 41 21.04 -50.04 -24.14
CA LEU A 41 19.99 -49.83 -23.14
C LEU A 41 20.24 -48.56 -22.30
N ALA A 42 21.50 -48.30 -21.92
CA ALA A 42 21.87 -47.08 -21.21
C ALA A 42 21.64 -45.82 -22.06
N TYR A 43 22.06 -45.83 -23.33
CA TYR A 43 21.84 -44.71 -24.25
C TYR A 43 20.36 -44.46 -24.51
N ARG A 44 19.55 -45.53 -24.68
CA ARG A 44 18.10 -45.42 -24.84
C ARG A 44 17.46 -44.77 -23.61
N GLN A 45 17.81 -45.24 -22.41
CA GLN A 45 17.27 -44.65 -21.18
C GLN A 45 17.67 -43.18 -21.04
N SER A 46 18.92 -42.83 -21.37
CA SER A 46 19.35 -41.44 -21.39
C SER A 46 18.57 -40.61 -22.41
N LEU A 47 18.24 -41.16 -23.58
CA LEU A 47 17.48 -40.47 -24.62
C LEU A 47 16.05 -40.18 -24.14
N VAL A 48 15.35 -41.17 -23.59
CA VAL A 48 13.99 -41.02 -23.05
C VAL A 48 13.98 -39.97 -21.93
N ASN A 49 14.93 -40.04 -20.99
CA ASN A 49 15.03 -39.09 -19.89
C ASN A 49 15.30 -37.66 -20.39
N LYS A 50 16.20 -37.49 -21.37
CA LYS A 50 16.51 -36.17 -21.96
C LYS A 50 15.33 -35.60 -22.74
N SER A 51 14.61 -36.43 -23.50
CA SER A 51 13.41 -36.02 -24.24
C SER A 51 12.29 -35.56 -23.30
N SER A 52 12.04 -36.33 -22.23
CA SER A 52 11.06 -35.93 -21.21
C SER A 52 11.47 -34.63 -20.51
N SER A 53 12.76 -34.49 -20.15
CA SER A 53 13.29 -33.28 -19.54
C SER A 53 13.17 -32.06 -20.47
N PHE A 54 13.37 -32.24 -21.77
CA PHE A 54 13.21 -31.18 -22.77
C PHE A 54 11.76 -30.69 -22.86
N ILE A 55 10.80 -31.62 -22.89
CA ILE A 55 9.37 -31.28 -22.88
C ILE A 55 9.02 -30.51 -21.60
N GLN A 56 9.48 -31.00 -20.45
CA GLN A 56 9.24 -30.30 -19.18
C GLN A 56 9.86 -28.89 -19.19
N LYS A 57 11.10 -28.74 -19.67
CA LYS A 57 11.75 -27.44 -19.78
C LYS A 57 11.05 -26.49 -20.74
N PHE A 58 10.44 -27.01 -21.80
CA PHE A 58 9.60 -26.21 -22.68
C PHE A 58 8.39 -25.63 -21.95
N PHE A 59 7.71 -26.44 -21.13
CA PHE A 59 6.60 -25.96 -20.28
C PHE A 59 7.08 -24.99 -19.19
N ASP A 60 8.18 -25.29 -18.51
CA ASP A 60 8.79 -24.40 -17.52
C ASP A 60 9.10 -23.02 -18.14
N TYR A 61 9.69 -23.00 -19.33
CA TYR A 61 9.99 -21.77 -20.06
C TYR A 61 8.74 -20.97 -20.40
N LYS A 62 7.66 -21.64 -20.86
CA LYS A 62 6.38 -21.00 -21.13
C LYS A 62 5.76 -20.40 -19.88
N LEU A 63 5.83 -21.08 -18.74
CA LEU A 63 5.32 -20.56 -17.47
C LEU A 63 6.13 -19.35 -16.99
N LEU A 64 7.46 -19.38 -17.16
CA LEU A 64 8.33 -18.26 -16.84
C LEU A 64 8.02 -17.02 -17.68
N THR A 65 7.65 -17.17 -18.96
CA THR A 65 7.26 -16.02 -19.81
C THR A 65 6.09 -15.23 -19.19
N VAL A 66 5.07 -15.92 -18.68
CA VAL A 66 3.91 -15.26 -18.04
C VAL A 66 4.32 -14.52 -16.77
N GLN A 67 5.25 -15.06 -15.99
CA GLN A 67 5.77 -14.39 -14.79
C GLN A 67 6.61 -13.16 -15.17
N LEU A 68 7.42 -13.26 -16.24
CA LEU A 68 8.23 -12.17 -16.75
C LEU A 68 7.37 -11.02 -17.27
N GLU A 69 6.26 -11.31 -17.95
CA GLU A 69 5.33 -10.26 -18.41
C GLU A 69 4.79 -9.44 -17.23
N ARG A 70 4.37 -10.08 -16.14
CA ARG A 70 3.89 -9.37 -14.95
C ARG A 70 4.97 -8.51 -14.29
N VAL A 71 6.21 -9.00 -14.24
CA VAL A 71 7.34 -8.23 -13.71
C VAL A 71 7.67 -7.06 -14.64
N ALA A 72 7.62 -7.29 -15.96
CA ALA A 72 7.83 -6.26 -16.96
C ALA A 72 6.77 -5.15 -16.86
N ASP A 73 5.50 -5.50 -16.65
CA ASP A 73 4.42 -4.52 -16.45
C ASP A 73 4.72 -3.57 -15.29
N ILE A 74 5.27 -4.08 -14.18
CA ILE A 74 5.66 -3.27 -13.02
C ILE A 74 6.92 -2.43 -13.33
N LEU A 75 7.96 -3.06 -13.89
CA LEU A 75 9.25 -2.40 -14.14
C LEU A 75 9.18 -1.33 -15.24
N LEU A 76 8.32 -1.53 -16.24
CA LEU A 76 8.14 -0.62 -17.37
C LEU A 76 7.00 0.38 -17.14
N HIS A 77 6.26 0.26 -16.04
CA HIS A 77 5.26 1.26 -15.68
C HIS A 77 5.92 2.62 -15.52
N THR A 78 5.33 3.64 -16.14
CA THR A 78 5.87 5.00 -16.03
C THR A 78 5.76 5.48 -14.58
N PRO A 79 6.87 5.92 -13.96
CA PRO A 79 6.81 6.40 -12.58
C PRO A 79 5.95 7.67 -12.50
N GLU A 80 5.33 7.89 -11.34
CA GLU A 80 4.61 9.14 -11.05
C GLU A 80 5.55 10.32 -11.32
N LYS A 81 5.09 11.29 -12.13
CA LYS A 81 5.88 12.46 -12.50
C LYS A 81 6.12 13.35 -11.26
N SER A 82 7.16 13.07 -10.50
CA SER A 82 7.65 13.96 -9.45
C SER A 82 8.45 15.09 -10.09
N GLN A 83 7.77 16.17 -10.52
CA GLN A 83 8.47 17.39 -10.91
C GLN A 83 9.19 17.95 -9.68
N LYS A 84 10.53 17.83 -9.65
CA LYS A 84 11.38 18.61 -8.74
C LYS A 84 11.48 20.01 -9.32
N THR A 85 10.45 20.82 -9.13
CA THR A 85 10.52 22.23 -9.53
C THR A 85 11.40 22.95 -8.50
N LEU A 86 12.66 23.20 -8.86
CA LEU A 86 13.65 23.94 -8.04
C LEU A 86 13.13 25.29 -7.53
N LEU A 87 12.08 25.84 -8.16
CA LEU A 87 11.50 27.14 -7.85
C LEU A 87 10.83 27.23 -6.47
N VAL A 88 10.47 26.11 -5.83
CA VAL A 88 9.66 26.12 -4.59
C VAL A 88 10.42 25.69 -3.33
N ALA A 89 11.72 25.40 -3.44
CA ALA A 89 12.53 24.92 -2.31
C ALA A 89 12.62 25.91 -1.12
N ASN A 90 12.31 27.19 -1.32
CA ASN A 90 12.35 28.24 -0.29
C ASN A 90 10.95 28.75 0.10
N HIS A 91 9.86 28.11 -0.32
CA HIS A 91 8.51 28.55 0.04
C HIS A 91 8.19 28.16 1.49
N ALA A 92 7.92 29.15 2.33
CA ALA A 92 7.46 28.90 3.69
C ALA A 92 6.02 28.39 3.65
N PHE A 93 5.83 27.08 3.85
CA PHE A 93 4.50 26.48 3.91
C PHE A 93 3.67 27.05 5.07
N LYS A 94 2.59 27.74 4.73
CA LYS A 94 1.63 28.31 5.70
C LYS A 94 0.50 27.33 5.98
N GLY A 95 0.13 26.50 5.00
CA GLY A 95 -0.93 25.50 5.12
C GLY A 95 -2.29 26.00 4.63
N GLU A 96 -2.31 26.97 3.74
CA GLU A 96 -3.53 27.39 3.02
C GLU A 96 -3.86 26.35 1.94
N LEU A 97 -5.14 25.95 1.85
CA LEU A 97 -5.61 24.99 0.85
C LEU A 97 -6.76 25.60 0.07
N SER A 98 -6.64 25.67 -1.25
CA SER A 98 -7.69 26.12 -2.15
C SER A 98 -8.02 25.06 -3.18
N VAL A 99 -9.30 24.77 -3.33
CA VAL A 99 -9.84 23.90 -4.37
C VAL A 99 -10.65 24.78 -5.32
N GLN A 100 -10.35 24.70 -6.62
CA GLN A 100 -10.98 25.55 -7.64
C GLN A 100 -11.56 24.69 -8.78
N ASN A 101 -12.88 24.75 -8.93
CA ASN A 101 -13.68 24.09 -9.97
C ASN A 101 -13.33 22.61 -10.16
N LEU A 102 -13.07 21.91 -9.06
CA LEU A 102 -12.61 20.52 -9.06
C LEU A 102 -13.72 19.60 -9.55
N SER A 103 -13.41 18.79 -10.57
CA SER A 103 -14.28 17.69 -11.00
C SER A 103 -13.49 16.40 -11.10
N PHE A 104 -14.15 15.28 -10.78
CA PHE A 104 -13.53 13.96 -10.78
C PHE A 104 -14.51 12.85 -11.12
N SER A 105 -14.05 11.88 -11.92
CA SER A 105 -14.65 10.55 -12.12
C SER A 105 -13.53 9.49 -12.10
N TYR A 106 -13.84 8.26 -11.69
CA TYR A 106 -12.84 7.18 -11.67
C TYR A 106 -12.46 6.73 -13.09
N GLN A 107 -13.44 6.77 -14.00
CA GLN A 107 -13.22 6.54 -15.42
C GLN A 107 -13.75 7.72 -16.24
N PRO A 108 -13.12 8.04 -17.39
CA PRO A 108 -13.60 9.12 -18.25
C PRO A 108 -15.05 8.95 -18.75
N GLU A 109 -15.52 7.70 -18.84
CA GLU A 109 -16.87 7.37 -19.32
C GLU A 109 -17.93 7.37 -18.21
N GLU A 110 -17.51 7.41 -16.95
CA GLU A 110 -18.41 7.42 -15.80
C GLU A 110 -18.91 8.84 -15.48
N PRO A 111 -20.11 8.97 -14.86
CA PRO A 111 -20.57 10.25 -14.37
C PRO A 111 -19.59 10.86 -13.36
N LEU A 112 -19.51 12.19 -13.35
CA LEU A 112 -18.70 12.92 -12.39
C LEU A 112 -19.19 12.67 -10.96
N LEU A 113 -18.32 12.10 -10.14
CA LEU A 113 -18.52 11.93 -8.70
C LEU A 113 -18.41 13.26 -7.96
N ILE A 114 -17.48 14.11 -8.38
CA ILE A 114 -17.31 15.47 -7.86
C ILE A 114 -17.52 16.43 -9.02
N LYS A 115 -18.35 17.47 -8.83
CA LYS A 115 -18.75 18.43 -9.87
C LYS A 115 -18.41 19.86 -9.44
N HIS A 116 -17.44 20.48 -10.09
CA HIS A 116 -17.09 21.90 -9.96
C HIS A 116 -16.94 22.40 -8.51
N LEU A 117 -16.42 21.55 -7.63
CA LEU A 117 -16.28 21.88 -6.21
C LEU A 117 -15.23 22.97 -6.03
N SER A 118 -15.58 24.03 -5.30
CA SER A 118 -14.68 25.13 -4.98
C SER A 118 -14.80 25.53 -3.52
N PHE A 119 -13.67 25.58 -2.81
CA PHE A 119 -13.61 26.10 -1.45
C PHE A 119 -12.20 26.53 -1.09
N HIS A 120 -12.08 27.33 -0.03
CA HIS A 120 -10.84 27.90 0.45
C HIS A 120 -10.70 27.69 1.95
N ILE A 121 -9.59 27.13 2.41
CA ILE A 121 -9.25 26.90 3.81
C ILE A 121 -8.03 27.75 4.17
N LYS A 122 -8.17 28.57 5.21
CA LYS A 122 -7.11 29.45 5.72
C LYS A 122 -6.06 28.64 6.50
N PRO A 123 -4.82 29.13 6.57
CA PRO A 123 -3.79 28.57 7.46
C PRO A 123 -4.29 28.42 8.90
N GLY A 124 -4.15 27.23 9.47
CA GLY A 124 -4.56 26.91 10.85
C GLY A 124 -6.06 26.73 11.06
N GLU A 125 -6.88 26.88 10.01
CA GLU A 125 -8.33 26.65 10.07
C GLU A 125 -8.65 25.16 10.18
N LYS A 126 -9.64 24.83 11.00
CA LYS A 126 -10.14 23.45 11.16
C LYS A 126 -11.47 23.33 10.44
N VAL A 127 -11.52 22.50 9.42
CA VAL A 127 -12.68 22.34 8.56
C VAL A 127 -13.17 20.90 8.62
N ALA A 128 -14.46 20.73 8.94
CA ALA A 128 -15.14 19.45 8.84
C ALA A 128 -15.89 19.35 7.51
N ILE A 129 -15.70 18.24 6.80
CA ILE A 129 -16.48 17.88 5.62
C ILE A 129 -17.54 16.88 6.04
N THR A 130 -18.79 17.20 5.74
CA THR A 130 -19.96 16.36 6.03
C THR A 130 -20.74 16.07 4.76
N GLY A 131 -21.48 14.97 4.75
CA GLY A 131 -22.31 14.57 3.60
C GLY A 131 -22.71 13.11 3.71
N ALA A 132 -23.73 12.70 2.96
CA ALA A 132 -24.21 11.31 2.94
C ALA A 132 -23.10 10.33 2.54
N SER A 133 -23.24 9.05 2.90
CA SER A 133 -22.29 8.03 2.43
C SER A 133 -22.34 7.95 0.90
N GLY A 134 -21.19 7.81 0.24
CA GLY A 134 -21.09 7.75 -1.21
C GLY A 134 -20.92 9.09 -1.93
N THR A 135 -21.04 10.25 -1.25
CA THR A 135 -20.87 11.59 -1.88
C THR A 135 -19.41 11.94 -2.25
N GLY A 136 -18.49 10.97 -2.24
CA GLY A 136 -17.10 11.17 -2.67
C GLY A 136 -16.18 11.88 -1.67
N LYS A 137 -16.52 11.98 -0.37
CA LYS A 137 -15.67 12.63 0.67
C LYS A 137 -14.25 12.06 0.74
N THR A 138 -14.13 10.73 0.90
CA THR A 138 -12.83 10.04 0.92
C THR A 138 -12.09 10.21 -0.40
N THR A 139 -12.82 10.22 -1.53
CA THR A 139 -12.22 10.49 -2.85
C THR A 139 -11.67 11.91 -2.94
N LEU A 140 -12.41 12.91 -2.45
CA LEU A 140 -11.95 14.30 -2.38
C LEU A 140 -10.66 14.41 -1.56
N LEU A 141 -10.61 13.75 -0.40
CA LEU A 141 -9.41 13.71 0.41
C LEU A 141 -8.23 13.04 -0.32
N LYS A 142 -8.44 11.94 -1.04
CA LYS A 142 -7.40 11.29 -1.86
C LYS A 142 -6.90 12.20 -2.98
N ILE A 143 -7.77 12.99 -3.59
CA ILE A 143 -7.41 13.97 -4.63
C ILE A 143 -6.58 15.11 -4.01
N ILE A 144 -6.99 15.62 -2.84
CA ILE A 144 -6.25 16.69 -2.14
C ILE A 144 -4.87 16.21 -1.69
N LEU A 145 -4.74 14.96 -1.21
CA LEU A 145 -3.46 14.32 -0.90
C LEU A 145 -2.58 14.08 -2.14
N GLY A 146 -3.13 14.31 -3.34
CA GLY A 146 -2.47 14.04 -4.61
C GLY A 146 -2.28 12.56 -4.88
N LEU A 147 -3.10 11.68 -4.29
CA LEU A 147 -3.11 10.23 -4.60
C LEU A 147 -3.91 9.92 -5.86
N LEU A 148 -4.86 10.79 -6.21
CA LEU A 148 -5.65 10.71 -7.42
C LEU A 148 -5.56 12.05 -8.17
N PRO A 149 -5.24 12.05 -9.48
CA PRO A 149 -5.27 13.27 -10.27
C PRO A 149 -6.72 13.72 -10.52
N PRO A 150 -7.04 15.01 -10.42
CA PRO A 150 -8.37 15.50 -10.78
C PRO A 150 -8.63 15.38 -12.29
N SER A 151 -9.89 15.19 -12.69
CA SER A 151 -10.29 15.18 -14.11
C SER A 151 -10.28 16.59 -14.69
N SER A 152 -10.72 17.59 -13.90
CA SER A 152 -10.59 19.01 -14.22
C SER A 152 -10.57 19.88 -12.96
N GLY A 153 -10.21 21.15 -13.12
CA GLY A 153 -9.96 22.07 -12.01
C GLY A 153 -8.54 21.92 -11.45
N GLN A 154 -8.28 22.59 -10.32
CA GLN A 154 -6.96 22.58 -9.71
C GLN A 154 -7.02 22.72 -8.19
N ILE A 155 -5.98 22.21 -7.54
CA ILE A 155 -5.72 22.38 -6.12
C ILE A 155 -4.52 23.31 -5.99
N LEU A 156 -4.64 24.32 -5.13
CA LEU A 156 -3.57 25.25 -4.80
C LEU A 156 -3.23 25.14 -3.32
N ILE A 157 -1.94 25.12 -3.02
CA ILE A 157 -1.39 25.19 -1.67
C ILE A 157 -0.66 26.51 -1.55
N ASP A 158 -1.04 27.35 -0.59
CA ASP A 158 -0.50 28.71 -0.43
C ASP A 158 -0.51 29.51 -1.75
N ASN A 159 -1.60 29.38 -2.51
CA ASN A 159 -1.81 29.99 -3.84
C ASN A 159 -0.89 29.47 -4.96
N ILE A 160 -0.17 28.37 -4.74
CA ILE A 160 0.67 27.70 -5.74
C ILE A 160 -0.03 26.41 -6.21
N PRO A 161 -0.24 26.19 -7.51
CA PRO A 161 -0.83 24.95 -8.01
C PRO A 161 -0.03 23.72 -7.58
N LEU A 162 -0.72 22.67 -7.14
CA LEU A 162 -0.11 21.43 -6.64
C LEU A 162 0.80 20.77 -7.70
N ALA A 163 0.41 20.84 -8.97
CA ALA A 163 1.21 20.36 -10.10
C ALA A 163 2.57 21.05 -10.19
N THR A 164 2.63 22.35 -9.89
CA THR A 164 3.87 23.15 -9.91
C THR A 164 4.71 22.93 -8.65
N LEU A 165 4.05 22.80 -7.48
CA LEU A 165 4.68 22.56 -6.18
C LEU A 165 5.43 21.21 -6.13
N GLY A 166 4.90 20.22 -6.83
CA GLY A 166 5.43 18.86 -6.85
C GLY A 166 4.93 18.03 -5.65
N LEU A 167 4.44 16.83 -5.93
CA LEU A 167 3.81 15.96 -4.93
C LEU A 167 4.79 15.52 -3.82
N SER A 168 6.03 15.23 -4.17
CA SER A 168 7.06 14.83 -3.21
C SER A 168 7.32 15.91 -2.16
N HIS A 169 7.37 17.18 -2.57
CA HIS A 169 7.57 18.30 -1.66
C HIS A 169 6.31 18.58 -0.83
N TYR A 170 5.13 18.58 -1.48
CA TYR A 170 3.85 18.72 -0.79
C TYR A 170 3.65 17.67 0.32
N ARG A 171 3.92 16.38 0.01
CA ARG A 171 3.75 15.25 0.94
C ARG A 171 4.69 15.32 2.16
N GLN A 172 5.77 16.10 2.11
CA GLN A 172 6.63 16.34 3.29
C GLN A 172 6.01 17.32 4.29
N HIS A 173 5.05 18.13 3.87
CA HIS A 173 4.41 19.17 4.70
C HIS A 173 2.98 18.83 5.12
N ILE A 174 2.50 17.64 4.78
CA ILE A 174 1.17 17.17 5.18
C ILE A 174 1.29 15.82 5.88
N ALA A 175 0.27 15.47 6.66
CA ALA A 175 0.09 14.12 7.13
C ALA A 175 -1.38 13.76 7.07
N ALA A 176 -1.66 12.48 7.00
CA ALA A 176 -3.02 11.97 6.89
C ALA A 176 -3.19 10.75 7.78
N VAL A 177 -4.38 10.60 8.34
CA VAL A 177 -4.81 9.40 9.07
C VAL A 177 -6.08 8.90 8.40
N MET A 178 -5.95 7.80 7.66
CA MET A 178 -7.05 7.15 6.94
C MET A 178 -7.77 6.13 7.81
N GLN A 179 -9.00 5.80 7.43
CA GLN A 179 -9.81 4.76 8.07
C GLN A 179 -9.15 3.36 8.00
N ASP A 180 -8.55 3.00 6.86
CA ASP A 180 -7.94 1.68 6.62
C ASP A 180 -6.42 1.67 6.81
N ASP A 181 -5.86 2.61 7.58
CA ASP A 181 -4.41 2.66 7.80
C ASP A 181 -3.92 1.45 8.61
N THR A 182 -2.81 0.87 8.16
CA THR A 182 -2.17 -0.29 8.81
C THR A 182 -0.85 0.08 9.47
N LEU A 183 -0.59 -0.57 10.61
CA LEU A 183 0.69 -0.45 11.31
C LEU A 183 1.69 -1.40 10.64
N VAL A 184 2.95 -1.01 10.62
CA VAL A 184 4.02 -1.85 10.09
C VAL A 184 4.52 -2.74 11.23
N SER A 185 4.87 -3.98 10.91
CA SER A 185 5.50 -4.89 11.88
C SER A 185 6.80 -4.28 12.40
N GLY A 186 6.89 -4.09 13.71
CA GLY A 186 7.99 -3.35 14.37
C GLY A 186 7.62 -2.93 15.78
N SER A 187 8.43 -2.07 16.39
CA SER A 187 8.11 -1.48 17.69
C SER A 187 7.08 -0.34 17.58
N ILE A 188 6.52 0.08 18.71
CA ILE A 188 5.70 1.30 18.77
C ILE A 188 6.53 2.51 18.34
N LEU A 189 7.80 2.58 18.75
CA LEU A 189 8.73 3.63 18.33
C LEU A 189 8.89 3.67 16.80
N ASP A 190 9.15 2.52 16.17
CA ASP A 190 9.29 2.40 14.71
C ASP A 190 8.05 2.90 13.98
N ASN A 191 6.88 2.62 14.56
CA ASN A 191 5.61 3.04 14.00
C ASN A 191 5.35 4.54 14.18
N ILE A 192 5.85 5.20 15.23
CA ILE A 192 5.74 6.67 15.38
C ILE A 192 6.70 7.39 14.43
N VAL A 193 7.95 6.95 14.40
CA VAL A 193 9.03 7.57 13.63
C VAL A 193 8.85 7.32 12.12
N PHE A 194 8.37 6.12 11.77
CA PHE A 194 7.99 5.70 10.43
C PHE A 194 9.05 6.00 9.37
N LEU A 195 10.13 5.21 9.38
CA LEU A 195 11.24 5.28 8.43
C LEU A 195 11.94 6.65 8.40
N ASP A 196 11.94 7.38 9.51
CA ASP A 196 12.82 8.54 9.68
C ASP A 196 14.23 8.08 10.04
N ASP A 197 15.22 8.58 9.30
CA ASP A 197 16.63 8.30 9.58
C ASP A 197 17.12 9.03 10.84
N GLN A 198 16.45 10.12 11.24
CA GLN A 198 16.83 10.94 12.40
C GLN A 198 15.75 10.86 13.47
N VAL A 199 15.97 9.99 14.45
CA VAL A 199 15.03 9.78 15.55
C VAL A 199 15.18 10.86 16.62
N ASP A 200 14.14 11.67 16.81
CA ASP A 200 14.01 12.59 17.94
C ASP A 200 13.07 12.01 19.00
N LEU A 201 13.66 11.42 20.04
CA LEU A 201 12.91 10.85 21.16
C LEU A 201 12.08 11.89 21.93
N THR A 202 12.52 13.15 21.99
CA THR A 202 11.75 14.22 22.65
C THR A 202 10.46 14.47 21.90
N ARG A 203 10.55 14.52 20.56
CA ARG A 203 9.40 14.66 19.69
C ARG A 203 8.47 13.45 19.79
N VAL A 204 9.00 12.23 19.82
CA VAL A 204 8.21 11.00 20.03
C VAL A 204 7.36 11.09 21.30
N LEU A 205 7.94 11.52 22.42
CA LEU A 205 7.23 11.68 23.69
C LEU A 205 6.17 12.78 23.61
N GLU A 206 6.48 13.91 22.99
CA GLU A 206 5.56 15.03 22.80
C GLU A 206 4.32 14.60 21.99
N VAL A 207 4.51 14.02 20.81
CA VAL A 207 3.39 13.61 19.93
C VAL A 207 2.58 12.48 20.54
N SER A 208 3.23 11.59 21.31
CA SER A 208 2.53 10.54 22.05
C SER A 208 1.62 11.11 23.14
N ARG A 209 2.01 12.21 23.80
CA ARG A 209 1.16 12.88 24.79
C ARG A 209 0.01 13.61 24.13
N ILE A 210 0.26 14.32 23.02
CA ILE A 210 -0.79 14.98 22.24
C ILE A 210 -1.82 13.95 21.78
N ALA A 211 -1.36 12.81 21.26
CA ALA A 211 -2.22 11.72 20.82
C ALA A 211 -2.85 10.90 21.97
N GLN A 212 -2.67 11.29 23.24
CA GLN A 212 -3.16 10.56 24.42
C GLN A 212 -2.69 9.09 24.47
N LEU A 213 -1.53 8.77 23.91
CA LEU A 213 -0.98 7.41 23.80
C LEU A 213 0.08 7.11 24.88
N HIS A 214 0.79 8.13 25.35
CA HIS A 214 1.98 7.99 26.20
C HIS A 214 1.78 7.08 27.43
N ASP A 215 0.73 7.33 28.22
CA ASP A 215 0.48 6.57 29.45
C ASP A 215 0.14 5.10 29.16
N ALA A 216 -0.58 4.85 28.05
CA ALA A 216 -0.92 3.50 27.62
C ALA A 216 0.32 2.71 27.18
N VAL A 217 1.30 3.39 26.56
CA VAL A 217 2.57 2.79 26.15
C VAL A 217 3.44 2.51 27.37
N LEU A 218 3.54 3.43 28.33
CA LEU A 218 4.31 3.22 29.56
C LEU A 218 3.77 2.09 30.45
N ALA A 219 2.47 1.79 30.35
CA ALA A 219 1.88 0.64 31.03
C ALA A 219 2.27 -0.71 30.39
N MET A 220 2.86 -0.71 29.20
CA MET A 220 3.34 -1.93 28.53
C MET A 220 4.72 -2.32 29.06
N PRO A 221 5.02 -3.63 29.22
CA PRO A 221 6.30 -4.10 29.79
C PRO A 221 7.54 -3.56 29.09
N MET A 222 7.47 -3.37 27.77
CA MET A 222 8.58 -2.88 26.94
C MET A 222 8.43 -1.42 26.53
N GLY A 223 7.42 -0.70 27.03
CA GLY A 223 7.20 0.70 26.68
C GLY A 223 7.11 0.91 25.16
N TYR A 224 7.89 1.88 24.65
CA TYR A 224 7.98 2.19 23.22
C TYR A 224 8.63 1.08 22.37
N GLU A 225 9.39 0.17 22.99
CA GLU A 225 9.98 -1.00 22.34
C GLU A 225 9.02 -2.18 22.26
N THR A 226 7.76 -2.01 22.66
CA THR A 226 6.74 -3.05 22.53
C THR A 226 6.50 -3.38 21.06
N MET A 227 6.64 -4.66 20.70
CA MET A 227 6.45 -5.14 19.33
C MET A 227 4.96 -5.25 18.96
N ILE A 228 4.64 -4.79 17.75
CA ILE A 228 3.31 -4.79 17.14
C ILE A 228 3.39 -5.33 15.69
N GLY A 229 2.29 -5.91 15.20
CA GLY A 229 2.23 -6.57 13.88
C GLY A 229 1.91 -8.07 13.99
N ASP A 230 2.18 -8.83 12.93
CA ASP A 230 1.77 -10.24 12.78
C ASP A 230 2.35 -11.18 13.87
N LEU A 231 3.46 -10.79 14.48
CA LEU A 231 4.14 -11.53 15.55
C LEU A 231 4.10 -10.78 16.91
N GLY A 232 3.43 -9.62 16.96
CA GLY A 232 3.44 -8.71 18.12
C GLY A 232 2.17 -8.76 18.98
N SER A 233 2.15 -7.93 20.02
CA SER A 233 0.96 -7.75 20.86
C SER A 233 -0.15 -7.03 20.11
N ALA A 234 -1.41 -7.47 20.33
CA ALA A 234 -2.56 -6.85 19.70
C ALA A 234 -2.90 -5.53 20.43
N LEU A 235 -2.69 -4.39 19.77
CA LEU A 235 -3.22 -3.11 20.21
C LEU A 235 -4.75 -3.06 20.05
N SER A 236 -5.44 -2.41 20.98
CA SER A 236 -6.87 -2.09 20.80
C SER A 236 -7.07 -1.11 19.63
N GLY A 237 -8.28 -1.09 19.04
CA GLY A 237 -8.59 -0.17 17.93
C GLY A 237 -8.25 1.29 18.25
N GLY A 238 -8.64 1.77 19.44
CA GLY A 238 -8.31 3.12 19.91
C GLY A 238 -6.82 3.36 20.19
N GLN A 239 -6.04 2.35 20.58
CA GLN A 239 -4.58 2.47 20.69
C GLN A 239 -3.92 2.57 19.31
N LYS A 240 -4.33 1.72 18.35
CA LYS A 240 -3.84 1.76 16.96
C LYS A 240 -4.08 3.14 16.34
N GLN A 241 -5.28 3.67 16.53
CA GLN A 241 -5.66 4.96 15.98
C GLN A 241 -4.85 6.11 16.58
N ARG A 242 -4.68 6.14 17.92
CA ARG A 242 -3.81 7.13 18.59
C ARG A 242 -2.35 7.01 18.14
N LEU A 243 -1.87 5.80 17.86
CA LEU A 243 -0.55 5.57 17.28
C LEU A 243 -0.42 6.15 15.87
N MET A 244 -1.43 6.00 15.01
CA MET A 244 -1.45 6.67 13.69
C MET A 244 -1.43 8.19 13.80
N ILE A 245 -2.16 8.74 14.77
CA ILE A 245 -2.16 10.19 15.01
C ILE A 245 -0.78 10.66 15.49
N ALA A 246 -0.16 9.94 16.42
CA ALA A 246 1.20 10.22 16.87
C ALA A 246 2.21 10.18 15.70
N ARG A 247 2.11 9.16 14.83
CA ARG A 247 2.89 9.05 13.58
C ARG A 247 2.69 10.26 12.67
N ALA A 248 1.45 10.65 12.42
CA ALA A 248 1.13 11.78 11.56
C ALA A 248 1.71 13.10 12.12
N LEU A 249 1.64 13.30 13.44
CA LEU A 249 2.16 14.49 14.11
C LEU A 249 3.69 14.53 14.22
N TYR A 250 4.36 13.37 14.22
CA TYR A 250 5.81 13.28 14.33
C TYR A 250 6.51 14.07 13.22
N LYS A 251 6.03 13.96 11.98
CA LYS A 251 6.54 14.69 10.80
C LYS A 251 6.27 16.20 10.81
N ASN A 252 5.66 16.74 11.86
CA ASN A 252 5.36 18.17 12.02
C ASN A 252 4.63 18.81 10.79
N PRO A 253 3.48 18.25 10.38
CA PRO A 253 2.76 18.70 9.20
C PRO A 253 2.18 20.11 9.37
N LYS A 254 2.00 20.82 8.26
CA LYS A 254 1.25 22.09 8.17
C LYS A 254 -0.23 21.88 7.87
N ILE A 255 -0.57 20.75 7.24
CA ILE A 255 -1.95 20.33 7.00
C ILE A 255 -2.11 18.89 7.47
N LEU A 256 -3.12 18.64 8.30
CA LEU A 256 -3.44 17.32 8.83
C LEU A 256 -4.82 16.88 8.33
N PHE A 257 -4.85 15.73 7.69
CA PHE A 257 -6.07 15.14 7.12
C PHE A 257 -6.54 13.98 7.98
N PHE A 258 -7.85 13.91 8.26
CA PHE A 258 -8.47 12.83 9.01
C PHE A 258 -9.63 12.26 8.21
N ASP A 259 -9.60 10.96 7.93
CA ASP A 259 -10.74 10.21 7.39
C ASP A 259 -11.28 9.27 8.47
N GLU A 260 -12.41 9.64 9.09
CA GLU A 260 -13.05 8.89 10.18
C GLU A 260 -12.13 8.51 11.38
N ALA A 261 -11.01 9.22 11.55
CA ALA A 261 -9.92 8.88 12.44
C ALA A 261 -10.20 9.02 13.95
N THR A 262 -11.47 9.00 14.40
CA THR A 262 -11.90 9.03 15.82
C THR A 262 -12.95 7.95 16.15
N SER A 263 -13.30 7.07 15.21
CA SER A 263 -14.41 6.11 15.34
C SER A 263 -14.22 5.04 16.43
N HIS A 264 -12.98 4.65 16.74
CA HIS A 264 -12.69 3.57 17.70
C HIS A 264 -12.29 4.06 19.11
N LEU A 265 -12.48 5.34 19.41
CA LEU A 265 -12.16 5.92 20.72
C LEU A 265 -13.39 5.99 21.62
N ASP A 266 -13.17 5.75 22.91
CA ASP A 266 -14.14 6.12 23.94
C ASP A 266 -14.30 7.65 24.03
N VAL A 267 -15.48 8.09 24.47
CA VAL A 267 -15.86 9.51 24.45
C VAL A 267 -14.90 10.40 25.24
N ALA A 268 -14.38 9.91 26.39
CA ALA A 268 -13.49 10.70 27.23
C ALA A 268 -12.11 10.89 26.58
N THR A 269 -11.54 9.82 26.01
CA THR A 269 -10.28 9.90 25.26
C THR A 269 -10.43 10.76 24.01
N GLU A 270 -11.54 10.61 23.28
CA GLU A 270 -11.86 11.41 22.09
C GLU A 270 -11.91 12.92 22.42
N GLN A 271 -12.57 13.31 23.51
CA GLN A 271 -12.63 14.71 23.94
C GLN A 271 -11.25 15.29 24.27
N LYS A 272 -10.43 14.56 25.04
CA LYS A 272 -9.06 15.00 25.39
C LYS A 272 -8.19 15.15 24.15
N LEU A 273 -8.26 14.18 23.24
CA LEU A 273 -7.53 14.21 21.98
C LEU A 273 -7.97 15.40 21.11
N ASN A 274 -9.27 15.60 20.95
CA ASN A 274 -9.80 16.73 20.19
C ASN A 274 -9.39 18.08 20.80
N GLN A 275 -9.35 18.19 22.13
CA GLN A 275 -8.86 19.40 22.80
C GLN A 275 -7.36 19.64 22.54
N ALA A 276 -6.54 18.58 22.58
CA ALA A 276 -5.12 18.67 22.27
C ALA A 276 -4.90 19.06 20.79
N LEU A 277 -5.62 18.44 19.85
CA LEU A 277 -5.57 18.78 18.43
C LEU A 277 -6.09 20.21 18.17
N LYS A 278 -7.07 20.69 18.93
CA LYS A 278 -7.60 22.05 18.79
C LYS A 278 -6.55 23.13 19.10
N GLN A 279 -5.64 22.85 20.02
CA GLN A 279 -4.55 23.76 20.43
C GLN A 279 -3.43 23.87 19.40
N LEU A 280 -3.35 22.93 18.45
CA LEU A 280 -2.34 22.97 17.39
C LEU A 280 -2.68 24.03 16.35
N CYS A 281 -1.72 24.89 16.01
CA CYS A 281 -1.80 25.86 14.92
C CYS A 281 -1.51 25.20 13.55
N ILE A 282 -2.23 24.13 13.24
CA ILE A 282 -2.10 23.33 12.02
C ILE A 282 -3.46 23.33 11.32
N THR A 283 -3.48 23.48 9.99
CA THR A 283 -4.71 23.37 9.21
C THR A 283 -5.25 21.94 9.30
N GLN A 284 -6.52 21.76 9.65
CA GLN A 284 -7.11 20.43 9.81
C GLN A 284 -8.26 20.24 8.84
N PHE A 285 -8.22 19.15 8.09
CA PHE A 285 -9.28 18.75 7.18
C PHE A 285 -9.84 17.41 7.66
N ILE A 286 -11.09 17.41 8.11
CA ILE A 286 -11.67 16.27 8.82
C ILE A 286 -12.90 15.81 8.05
N ILE A 287 -12.90 14.58 7.57
CA ILE A 287 -14.14 13.91 7.14
C ILE A 287 -14.84 13.43 8.40
N ALA A 288 -15.95 14.08 8.73
CA ALA A 288 -16.64 13.87 9.99
C ALA A 288 -17.99 13.18 9.78
N HIS A 289 -18.17 12.04 10.45
CA HIS A 289 -19.45 11.32 10.54
C HIS A 289 -20.07 11.42 11.94
N ARG A 290 -19.31 11.88 12.94
CA ARG A 290 -19.72 11.99 14.34
C ARG A 290 -19.86 13.45 14.75
N GLU A 291 -20.89 13.76 15.55
CA GLU A 291 -21.12 15.12 16.05
C GLU A 291 -19.92 15.70 16.81
N ALA A 292 -19.17 14.87 17.54
CA ALA A 292 -18.03 15.32 18.33
C ALA A 292 -16.93 15.94 17.44
N SER A 293 -16.63 15.29 16.31
CA SER A 293 -15.66 15.79 15.33
C SER A 293 -16.18 17.05 14.62
N ILE A 294 -17.48 17.09 14.32
CA ILE A 294 -18.14 18.26 13.69
C ILE A 294 -18.06 19.48 14.61
N LYS A 295 -18.35 19.33 15.91
CA LYS A 295 -18.31 20.41 16.91
C LYS A 295 -16.90 20.96 17.17
N MET A 296 -15.85 20.24 16.78
CA MET A 296 -14.47 20.69 16.92
C MET A 296 -14.07 21.67 15.80
N ALA A 297 -14.70 21.58 14.63
CA ALA A 297 -14.32 22.37 13.47
C ALA A 297 -14.74 23.84 13.61
N ASP A 298 -13.90 24.73 13.09
CA ASP A 298 -14.18 26.16 13.00
C ASP A 298 -15.21 26.44 11.90
N ARG A 299 -15.23 25.60 10.86
CA ARG A 299 -16.19 25.67 9.74
C ARG A 299 -16.58 24.28 9.25
N ILE A 300 -17.84 24.15 8.84
CA ILE A 300 -18.37 22.91 8.25
C ILE A 300 -18.66 23.17 6.77
N ILE A 301 -18.22 22.26 5.91
CA ILE A 301 -18.57 22.24 4.49
C ILE A 301 -19.42 20.99 4.25
N HIS A 302 -20.69 21.20 3.91
CA HIS A 302 -21.58 20.11 3.53
C HIS A 302 -21.46 19.86 2.02
N ILE A 303 -21.16 18.63 1.64
CA ILE A 303 -21.17 18.15 0.26
C ILE A 303 -22.52 17.47 -0.01
N GLU A 304 -23.17 17.88 -1.10
CA GLU A 304 -24.42 17.36 -1.65
C GLU A 304 -24.19 17.00 -3.14
N ASP A 305 -25.00 16.08 -3.69
CA ASP A 305 -24.84 15.48 -5.04
C ASP A 305 -25.17 16.40 -6.24
#